data_AF-A0A948WZJ9-F1
#
_entry.id   AF-A0A948WZJ9-F1
#
_cell.length_a   1.000
_cell.length_b   1.000
_cell.length_c   1.000
_cell.angle_alpha   90.00
_cell.angle_beta   90.00
_cell.angle_gamma   90.00
#
_symmetry.space_group_name_H-M   'P 1'
#
loop_
_entity.id
_entity.type
_entity.pdbx_description
1 polymer ?
#
loop_
_entity_poly.entity_id
_entity_poly.type
_entity_poly.pdbx_seq_one_letter_code
_entity_poly.pdbx_strand_id
1 'polypeptide(L)' 'MDKEVLDFVTFCISSLAVHLHLSQREVYKRLKESGILYGYIVPSYDVLHTFGSRYLMEDLTDYMKEKGVL' A
#
# COMPACT_ATOMS: atom_id res chain seq x y z
N MET A 1 10.62 9.64 8.87
CA MET A 1 9.52 9.50 7.91
C MET A 1 8.65 10.72 8.08
N ASP A 2 8.51 11.51 7.03
CA ASP A 2 7.72 12.74 7.07
C ASP A 2 6.25 12.45 7.34
N LYS A 3 5.54 13.42 7.93
CA LYS A 3 4.15 13.26 8.35
C LYS A 3 3.25 12.89 7.16
N GLU A 4 3.46 13.51 6.01
CA GLU A 4 2.65 13.27 4.81
C GLU A 4 2.82 11.84 4.27
N VAL A 5 4.05 11.31 4.32
CA VAL A 5 4.35 9.92 3.96
C VAL A 5 3.67 8.95 4.95
N LEU A 6 3.68 9.27 6.25
CA LEU A 6 2.98 8.46 7.25
C LEU A 6 1.47 8.43 7.02
N ASP A 7 0.86 9.58 6.76
CA ASP A 7 -0.57 9.71 6.50
C ASP A 7 -0.95 8.94 5.22
N PHE A 8 -0.12 9.03 4.18
CA PHE A 8 -0.30 8.28 2.93
C PHE A 8 -0.17 6.77 3.10
N VAL A 9 0.85 6.30 3.82
CA VAL A 9 1.02 4.88 4.13
C VAL A 9 -0.18 4.35 4.91
N THR A 10 -0.65 5.10 5.90
CA THR A 10 -1.82 4.75 6.70
C THR A 10 -3.08 4.67 5.83
N PHE A 11 -3.25 5.63 4.92
CA PHE A 11 -4.31 5.59 3.92
C PHE A 11 -4.24 4.35 3.02
N CYS A 12 -3.06 4.01 2.48
CA CYS A 12 -2.89 2.84 1.62
C CYS A 12 -3.27 1.55 2.36
N ILE A 13 -2.81 1.37 3.60
CA ILE A 13 -3.13 0.18 4.41
C ILE A 13 -4.64 0.09 4.67
N SER A 14 -5.27 1.21 5.04
CA SER A 14 -6.71 1.24 5.32
C SER A 14 -7.55 0.98 4.07
N SER A 15 -7.21 1.60 2.94
CA SER A 15 -7.94 1.44 1.69
C SER A 15 -7.76 0.03 1.10
N LEU A 16 -6.55 -0.54 1.15
CA LEU A 16 -6.30 -1.93 0.75
C LEU A 16 -7.05 -2.92 1.63
N ALA A 17 -7.14 -2.68 2.94
CA ALA A 17 -7.91 -3.52 3.84
C ALA A 17 -9.39 -3.60 3.44
N VAL A 18 -9.98 -2.45 3.09
CA VAL A 18 -11.36 -2.39 2.56
C VAL A 18 -11.47 -3.07 1.20
N HIS A 19 -10.53 -2.79 0.28
CA HIS A 19 -10.55 -3.31 -1.09
C HIS A 19 -10.40 -4.84 -1.15
N LEU A 20 -9.56 -5.41 -0.28
CA LEU A 20 -9.25 -6.84 -0.25
C LEU A 20 -10.08 -7.64 0.76
N HIS A 21 -10.98 -6.96 1.50
CA HIS A 21 -11.74 -7.56 2.62
C HIS A 21 -10.84 -8.22 3.68
N LEU A 22 -9.70 -7.59 3.99
CA LEU A 22 -8.74 -8.03 4.99
C LEU A 22 -8.69 -7.07 6.18
N SER A 23 -8.15 -7.50 7.32
CA SER A 23 -7.86 -6.58 8.42
C SER A 23 -6.67 -5.70 8.08
N GLN A 24 -6.65 -4.44 8.56
CA GLN A 24 -5.50 -3.54 8.39
C GLN A 24 -4.20 -4.15 8.94
N ARG A 25 -4.30 -4.93 10.03
CA ARG A 25 -3.15 -5.65 10.61
C ARG A 25 -2.56 -6.66 9.63
N GLU A 26 -3.42 -7.42 8.95
CA GLU A 26 -2.99 -8.42 7.96
C GLU A 26 -2.36 -7.75 6.74
N VAL A 27 -2.98 -6.68 6.22
CA VAL A 27 -2.42 -5.90 5.10
C VAL A 27 -1.06 -5.32 5.48
N TYR A 28 -0.94 -4.66 6.63
CA TYR A 28 0.34 -4.13 7.10
C TYR A 28 1.41 -5.22 7.20
N LYS A 29 1.07 -6.38 7.79
CA LYS A 29 1.98 -7.51 7.92
C LYS A 29 2.48 -7.97 6.54
N ARG A 30 1.56 -8.22 5.60
CA ARG A 30 1.88 -8.64 4.23
C ARG A 30 2.77 -7.63 3.50
N LEU A 31 2.43 -6.34 3.55
CA LEU A 31 3.23 -5.28 2.92
C LEU A 31 4.62 -5.14 3.54
N LYS A 32 4.73 -5.29 4.86
CA LYS A 32 6.01 -5.21 5.57
C LYS A 32 6.90 -6.42 5.28
N GLU A 33 6.37 -7.63 5.41
CA GLU A 33 7.13 -8.88 5.24
C GLU A 33 7.57 -9.09 3.79
N SER A 34 6.76 -8.68 2.82
CA SER A 34 7.13 -8.70 1.40
C SER A 34 8.12 -7.61 0.99
N GLY A 35 8.40 -6.64 1.87
CA GLY A 35 9.22 -5.48 1.56
C GLY A 35 8.51 -4.42 0.70
N ILE A 36 7.27 -4.64 0.25
CA ILE A 36 6.51 -3.68 -0.57
C ILE A 36 6.36 -2.34 0.17
N LEU A 37 6.14 -2.36 1.48
CA LEU A 37 5.95 -1.14 2.27
C LEU A 37 7.17 -0.20 2.19
N TYR A 38 8.36 -0.71 2.50
CA TYR A 38 9.57 0.10 2.59
C TYR A 38 10.41 0.12 1.30
N GLY A 39 10.17 -0.82 0.38
CA GLY A 39 10.86 -0.91 -0.90
C GLY A 39 10.09 -0.33 -2.08
N TYR A 40 8.78 -0.08 -1.94
CA TYR A 40 7.95 0.49 -3.01
C TYR A 40 7.05 1.64 -2.53
N ILE A 41 6.18 1.43 -1.55
CA ILE A 41 5.18 2.43 -1.16
C ILE A 41 5.83 3.69 -0.58
N VAL A 42 6.74 3.54 0.39
CA VAL A 42 7.43 4.68 1.02
C VAL A 42 8.37 5.41 0.04
N PRO A 43 9.26 4.72 -0.71
CA PRO A 43 10.16 5.41 -1.65
C PRO A 43 9.44 6.06 -2.83
N SER A 44 8.32 5.50 -3.28
CA SER A 44 7.57 6.00 -4.44
C SER A 44 6.48 7.01 -4.06
N TYR A 45 6.49 7.55 -2.83
CA TYR A 45 5.49 8.48 -2.33
C TYR A 45 5.22 9.62 -3.32
N ASP A 46 6.26 10.31 -3.79
CA ASP A 46 6.17 11.49 -4.68
C ASP A 46 5.36 11.23 -5.96
N VAL A 47 5.32 9.99 -6.43
CA VAL A 47 4.53 9.58 -7.60
C VAL A 47 3.17 9.06 -7.16
N LEU A 48 3.13 8.10 -6.24
CA LEU A 48 1.90 7.39 -5.87
C LEU A 48 0.85 8.30 -5.23
N HIS A 49 1.26 9.33 -4.48
CA HIS A 49 0.31 10.25 -3.83
C HIS A 49 -0.44 11.15 -4.83
N THR A 50 0.00 11.21 -6.08
CA THR A 50 -0.67 11.96 -7.16
C THR A 50 -1.77 11.15 -7.85
N PHE A 51 -1.81 9.83 -7.62
CA PHE A 51 -2.74 8.94 -8.30
C PHE A 51 -4.16 9.06 -7.71
N GLY A 52 -5.15 8.85 -8.58
CA GLY A 52 -6.54 8.67 -8.12
C GLY A 52 -6.66 7.44 -7.23
N SER A 53 -7.41 7.56 -6.13
CA SER A 53 -7.49 6.53 -5.08
C SER A 53 -7.87 5.15 -5.62
N ARG A 54 -8.84 5.07 -6.54
CA ARG A 54 -9.25 3.79 -7.15
C ARG A 54 -8.11 3.14 -7.94
N TYR A 55 -7.46 3.92 -8.81
CA TYR A 55 -6.36 3.42 -9.63
C TYR A 55 -5.18 2.98 -8.77
N LEU A 56 -4.84 3.75 -7.74
CA LEU A 56 -3.80 3.40 -6.78
C LEU A 56 -4.08 2.06 -6.08
N MET A 57 -5.33 1.79 -5.70
CA MET A 57 -5.68 0.52 -5.06
C MET A 57 -5.59 -0.65 -6.04
N GLU A 58 -6.02 -0.47 -7.29
CA GLU A 58 -5.89 -1.47 -8.34
C GLU A 58 -4.41 -1.78 -8.62
N ASP A 59 -3.57 -0.75 -8.82
CA ASP A 59 -2.12 -0.88 -9.04
C ASP A 59 -1.40 -1.60 -7.90
N LEU A 60 -1.63 -1.16 -6.65
CA LEU A 60 -1.02 -1.80 -5.48
C LEU A 60 -1.48 -3.26 -5.32
N THR A 61 -2.75 -3.53 -5.60
CA THR A 61 -3.28 -4.89 -5.52
C THR A 61 -2.63 -5.79 -6.56
N ASP A 62 -2.47 -5.33 -7.80
CA ASP A 62 -1.83 -6.10 -8.85
C ASP A 62 -0.34 -6.31 -8.57
N TYR A 63 0.35 -5.28 -8.08
CA TYR A 63 1.75 -5.42 -7.64
C TYR A 63 1.90 -6.46 -6.52
N MET A 64 0.99 -6.48 -5.55
CA MET A 64 1.00 -7.50 -4.49
C MET A 64 0.78 -8.92 -5.03
N LYS A 65 -0.08 -9.09 -6.06
CA LYS A 65 -0.27 -10.39 -6.73
C LYS A 65 0.99 -10.83 -7.49
N GLU A 66 1.62 -9.93 -8.24
CA GLU A 66 2.86 -10.20 -8.98
C GLU A 66 3.99 -10.65 -8.05
N LYS A 67 4.03 -10.09 -6.82
CA LYS A 67 4.98 -10.47 -5.78
C LYS A 67 4.59 -11.73 -5.00
N GLY A 68 3.46 -12.36 -5.30
CA GLY A 68 2.99 -13.57 -4.60
C GLY A 68 2.60 -13.33 -3.14
N VAL A 69 2.20 -12.10 -2.81
CA VAL A 69 1.86 -11.66 -1.44
C VAL A 69 0.37 -11.84 -1.13
N LEU A 70 -0.47 -11.81 -2.17
CA LEU A 70 -1.92 -12.01 -2.06
C LEU A 70 -2.31 -13.46 -2.27
#